data_AF-A0A7J7J7Y5-F1
#
_entry.id   AF-A0A7J7J7Y5-F1
#
_cell.length_a   1.000
_cell.length_b   1.000
_cell.length_c   1.000
_cell.angle_alpha   90.00
_cell.angle_beta   90.00
_cell.angle_gamma   90.00
#
_symmetry.space_group_name_H-M   'P 1'
#
loop_
_entity.id
_entity.type
_entity.pdbx_description
1 polymer ?
#
loop_
_entity_poly.entity_id
_entity_poly.type
_entity_poly.pdbx_seq_one_letter_code
_entity_poly.pdbx_strand_id
1 'polypeptide(L)'
;MSNCNFPLFTLHCVSVEECERRCPDLIRKICRLPSDSGPCEAAIPKYFYNSITKKCEQFIYGGCLGNENRFATLAECEQVCSLY
;
A
#
# COMPACT_ATOMS: atom_id res chain seq x y z
N MET A 1 0.87 10.39 -20.83
CA MET A 1 1.03 9.20 -19.97
C MET A 1 0.61 9.61 -18.58
N SER A 2 -0.66 9.42 -18.24
CA SER A 2 -1.20 9.82 -16.94
C SER A 2 -0.93 8.67 -15.99
N ASN A 3 0.10 8.82 -15.15
CA ASN A 3 0.47 7.79 -14.18
C ASN A 3 -0.29 8.10 -12.88
N CYS A 4 -0.92 7.09 -12.30
CA CYS A 4 -1.16 7.16 -10.88
C CYS A 4 0.19 7.16 -10.19
N ASN A 5 0.48 8.24 -9.48
CA ASN A 5 1.73 8.42 -8.78
C ASN A 5 1.70 7.54 -7.52
N PHE A 6 1.72 6.23 -7.75
CA PHE A 6 1.81 5.23 -6.73
C PHE A 6 3.31 5.04 -6.45
N PRO A 7 3.77 5.32 -5.22
CA PRO A 7 5.20 5.30 -4.92
C PRO A 7 5.87 3.92 -5.09
N LEU A 8 5.12 2.85 -5.39
CA LEU A 8 5.64 1.49 -5.48
C LEU A 8 5.13 0.61 -6.63
N PHE A 9 4.18 1.06 -7.47
CA PHE A 9 3.65 0.21 -8.55
C PHE A 9 3.50 1.00 -9.84
N THR A 10 4.37 0.73 -10.82
CA THR A 10 4.15 1.13 -12.21
C THR A 10 2.96 0.34 -12.76
N LEU A 11 1.76 0.89 -12.64
CA LEU A 11 0.63 0.43 -13.45
C LEU A 11 0.89 0.89 -14.89
N HIS A 12 1.07 -0.05 -15.81
CA HIS A 12 0.96 0.27 -17.24
C HIS A 12 -0.51 0.56 -17.56
N CYS A 13 -0.89 1.85 -17.49
CA CYS A 13 -2.18 2.31 -17.97
C CYS A 13 -2.13 2.46 -19.50
N VAL A 14 -3.09 1.82 -20.18
CA VAL A 14 -3.20 1.84 -21.66
C VAL A 14 -3.98 3.07 -22.15
N SER A 15 -4.76 3.72 -21.28
CA SER A 15 -5.47 4.98 -21.55
C SER A 15 -5.59 5.84 -20.28
N VAL A 16 -5.85 7.15 -20.44
CA VAL A 16 -5.99 8.10 -19.33
C VAL A 16 -7.22 7.80 -18.48
N GLU A 17 -8.37 7.58 -19.14
CA GLU A 17 -9.61 7.19 -18.47
C GLU A 17 -9.42 5.93 -17.63
N GLU A 18 -8.63 4.97 -18.09
CA GLU A 18 -8.35 3.73 -17.35
C GLU A 18 -7.58 3.93 -16.06
N CYS A 19 -6.64 4.87 -16.07
CA CYS A 19 -5.89 5.22 -14.89
C CYS A 19 -6.79 5.92 -13.86
N GLU A 20 -7.71 6.79 -14.30
CA GLU A 20 -8.63 7.51 -13.41
C GLU A 20 -9.62 6.59 -12.67
N ARG A 21 -10.16 5.55 -13.33
CA ARG A 21 -11.05 4.55 -12.68
C ARG A 21 -10.31 3.57 -11.78
N ARG A 22 -9.11 3.11 -12.16
CA ARG A 22 -8.45 1.98 -11.47
C ARG A 22 -7.77 2.37 -10.16
N CYS A 23 -7.38 3.63 -9.99
CA CYS A 23 -6.55 4.02 -8.85
C CYS A 23 -7.30 4.09 -7.52
N PRO A 24 -8.53 4.63 -7.43
CA PRO A 24 -9.34 4.54 -6.21
C PRO A 24 -9.61 3.08 -5.79
N ASP A 25 -9.91 2.21 -6.75
CA ASP A 25 -10.17 0.79 -6.50
C ASP A 25 -8.92 0.06 -6.01
N LEU A 26 -7.74 0.37 -6.55
CA LEU A 26 -6.48 -0.22 -6.13
C LEU A 26 -6.10 0.21 -4.71
N ILE A 27 -6.22 1.51 -4.39
CA ILE A 27 -6.01 2.04 -3.04
C ILE A 27 -6.90 1.30 -2.06
N ARG A 28 -8.20 1.21 -2.37
CA ARG A 28 -9.16 0.47 -1.54
C ARG A 28 -8.81 -0.99 -1.37
N LYS A 29 -8.29 -1.67 -2.39
CA LYS A 29 -7.85 -3.07 -2.28
C LYS A 29 -6.66 -3.21 -1.35
N ILE A 30 -5.66 -2.34 -1.46
CA ILE A 30 -4.44 -2.38 -0.66
C ILE A 30 -4.73 -2.00 0.80
N CYS A 31 -5.33 -0.83 1.04
CA CYS A 31 -5.55 -0.29 2.39
C CYS A 31 -6.58 -1.08 3.22
N ARG A 32 -7.24 -2.09 2.65
CA ARG A 32 -8.13 -3.03 3.38
C ARG A 32 -7.44 -4.31 3.83
N LEU A 33 -6.27 -4.63 3.28
CA LEU A 33 -5.56 -5.85 3.66
C LEU A 33 -5.05 -5.73 5.10
N PRO A 34 -4.98 -6.84 5.86
CA PRO A 34 -4.30 -6.85 7.14
C PRO A 34 -2.79 -6.65 6.94
N SER A 35 -2.08 -6.24 8.00
CA SER A 35 -0.61 -6.35 8.00
C SER A 35 -0.21 -7.82 7.84
N ASP A 36 0.76 -8.11 6.98
CA ASP A 36 1.26 -9.46 6.76
C ASP A 36 2.79 -9.47 6.83
N SER A 37 3.31 -10.08 7.89
CA SER A 37 4.75 -10.22 8.12
C SER A 37 5.41 -11.22 7.16
N GLY A 38 4.63 -12.09 6.51
CA GLY A 38 5.16 -13.21 5.75
C GLY A 38 5.83 -14.28 6.64
N PRO A 39 6.35 -15.36 6.03
CA PRO A 39 6.89 -16.50 6.77
C PRO A 39 8.38 -16.36 7.15
N CYS A 40 9.08 -15.34 6.65
CA CYS A 40 10.48 -15.11 6.99
C CYS A 40 10.63 -14.42 8.36
N GLU A 41 11.81 -14.50 8.97
CA GLU A 41 12.04 -14.07 10.37
C GLU A 41 12.93 -12.82 10.50
N ALA A 42 13.14 -12.05 9.43
CA ALA A 42 13.84 -10.77 9.54
C ALA A 42 12.99 -9.76 10.34
N ALA A 43 13.64 -8.86 11.09
CA ALA A 43 12.96 -7.81 11.83
C ALA A 43 13.03 -6.47 11.09
N ILE A 44 12.22 -6.30 10.03
CA ILE A 44 12.25 -5.10 9.19
C ILE A 44 11.08 -4.18 9.55
N PRO A 45 11.29 -3.00 10.14
CA PRO A 45 10.22 -2.07 10.44
C PRO A 45 9.60 -1.53 9.14
N LYS A 46 8.28 -1.64 9.05
CA LYS A 46 7.46 -1.15 7.93
C LYS A 46 6.16 -0.55 8.47
N TYR A 47 5.42 0.15 7.61
CA TYR A 47 4.13 0.74 7.94
C TYR A 47 3.01 0.04 7.18
N PHE A 48 1.85 -0.09 7.79
CA PHE A 48 0.63 -0.57 7.15
C PHE A 48 -0.53 0.34 7.56
N TYR A 49 -1.56 0.42 6.73
CA TYR A 49 -2.79 1.10 7.11
C TYR A 49 -3.69 0.16 7.90
N ASN A 50 -3.99 0.53 9.14
CA ASN A 50 -4.93 -0.17 10.00
C ASN A 50 -6.34 0.37 9.75
N SER A 51 -7.17 -0.44 9.09
CA SER A 51 -8.55 -0.05 8.74
C SER A 51 -9.51 0.06 9.92
N ILE A 52 -9.14 -0.49 11.09
CA ILE A 52 -9.91 -0.41 12.33
C ILE A 52 -9.65 0.94 13.01
N THR A 53 -8.38 1.31 13.19
CA THR A 53 -8.00 2.57 13.85
C THR A 53 -7.98 3.76 12.90
N LYS A 54 -8.08 3.50 11.58
CA LYS A 54 -8.00 4.49 10.50
C LYS A 54 -6.67 5.26 10.50
N LYS A 55 -5.58 4.56 10.83
CA LYS A 55 -4.24 5.14 10.94
C LYS A 55 -3.19 4.25 10.29
N CYS A 56 -2.12 4.88 9.83
CA CYS A 56 -0.91 4.18 9.44
C CYS A 56 -0.10 3.83 10.69
N GLU A 57 0.15 2.55 10.89
CA GLU A 57 0.80 1.99 12.07
C GLU A 57 2.05 1.20 11.67
N GLN A 58 3.04 1.16 12.55
CA GLN A 58 4.28 0.41 12.32
C GLN A 58 4.05 -1.08 12.65
N PHE A 59 4.61 -1.96 11.83
CA PHE A 59 4.68 -3.40 12.07
C PHE A 59 6.06 -3.94 11.68
N ILE A 60 6.33 -5.20 12.03
CA ILE A 60 7.56 -5.90 11.66
C ILE A 60 7.29 -6.83 10.49
N TYR A 61 7.98 -6.58 9.38
CA TYR A 61 7.96 -7.42 8.18
C TYR A 61 9.11 -8.43 8.22
N GLY A 62 8.79 -9.69 7.97
CA GLY A 62 9.68 -10.85 7.98
C GLY A 62 10.73 -10.88 6.87
N GLY A 63 10.58 -10.04 5.84
CA GLY A 63 11.55 -9.91 4.75
C GLY A 63 11.22 -10.67 3.47
N CYS A 64 10.19 -11.53 3.47
CA CYS A 64 9.70 -12.18 2.25
C CYS A 64 8.17 -12.31 2.22
N LEU A 65 7.61 -12.39 1.00
CA LEU A 65 6.17 -12.50 0.74
C LEU A 65 5.36 -11.37 1.41
N GLY A 66 4.30 -11.72 2.14
CA GLY A 66 3.34 -10.78 2.67
C GLY A 66 2.40 -10.23 1.59
N ASN A 67 1.88 -9.03 1.85
CA ASN A 67 0.97 -8.34 0.92
C ASN A 67 1.38 -6.88 0.69
N GLU A 68 0.59 -6.18 -0.12
CA GLU A 68 0.85 -4.82 -0.60
C GLU A 68 0.54 -3.72 0.43
N ASN A 69 -0.17 -4.01 1.53
CA ASN A 69 -0.37 -3.06 2.63
C ASN A 69 0.89 -2.96 3.50
N ARG A 70 1.98 -2.52 2.86
CA ARG A 70 3.32 -2.44 3.42
C ARG A 70 4.10 -1.32 2.76
N PHE A 71 4.34 -0.27 3.52
CA PHE A 71 5.02 0.96 3.10
C PHE A 71 6.34 1.12 3.84
N ALA A 72 7.30 1.78 3.20
CA ALA A 72 8.62 2.02 3.78
C ALA A 72 8.59 3.15 4.82
N THR A 73 7.68 4.12 4.65
CA THR A 73 7.57 5.28 5.55
C THR A 73 6.13 5.55 5.94
N LEU A 74 5.94 6.26 7.06
CA LEU A 74 4.62 6.73 7.49
C LEU A 74 3.97 7.63 6.43
N ALA A 75 4.72 8.60 5.92
CA ALA A 75 4.23 9.56 4.92
C ALA A 75 3.74 8.87 3.64
N GLU A 76 4.43 7.81 3.22
CA GLU A 76 4.02 7.00 2.07
C GLU A 76 2.68 6.30 2.31
N CYS A 77 2.52 5.67 3.47
CA CYS A 77 1.27 5.04 3.86
C CYS A 77 0.12 6.05 3.91
N GLU A 78 0.35 7.22 4.53
CA GLU A 78 -0.66 8.28 4.64
C GLU A 78 -0.99 8.86 3.26
N GLN A 79 -0.02 9.08 2.39
CA GLN A 79 -0.28 9.56 1.03
C GLN A 79 -1.15 8.59 0.23
N VAL A 80 -0.95 7.28 0.41
CA VAL A 80 -1.72 6.25 -0.31
C VAL A 80 -3.10 6.04 0.30
N CYS A 81 -3.21 5.97 1.62
CA CYS A 81 -4.42 5.53 2.31
C CYS A 81 -5.20 6.65 3.05
N SER A 82 -4.75 7.90 3.02
CA SER A 82 -5.44 9.03 3.71
C SER A 82 -6.85 9.31 3.20
N LEU A 83 -7.15 8.94 1.96
CA LEU A 83 -8.46 9.12 1.34
C LEU A 83 -9.36 7.87 1.46
N TYR A 84 -8.89 6.85 2.21
CA TYR A 84 -9.60 5.59 2.45
C TYR A 84 -10.26 5.54 3.84
#